data_AF-A0A2S3IC08-F1
#
_entry.id   AF-A0A2S3IC08-F1
#
_cell.length_a   1.000
_cell.length_b   1.000
_cell.length_c   1.000
_cell.angle_alpha   90.00
_cell.angle_beta   90.00
_cell.angle_gamma   90.00
#
_symmetry.space_group_name_H-M   'P 1'
#
loop_
_entity.id
_entity.type
_entity.pdbx_description
1 polymer ?
#
loop_
_entity_poly.entity_id
_entity_poly.type
_entity_poly.pdbx_seq_one_letter_code
_entity_poly.pdbx_strand_id
1 'polypeptide(L)'
;MDEPASGLDARAAAIVMRAVKNVSDTGRTVVCTIHQPIIEIFEAFDELMLMKRGGELIYARPLGHHSCEMIQYFQAISGVPKIKDNYNPSTWMLEVTSTSVETQLGVDFAQLYRDSSMYKDKDELVRRLSIPPLGRNNLNFPTRYPQKFREQFKACLWKQCLSYWRTPSYNLVRIVFITVSCIAFGVLYWQQGNINRINDQQGLFTILGCMYGTTLFAGINNCQSVMPFVSIEHSVVYRERFAGMYSPWAYSFAQGMHGKQQSFFGSCIPCFVRYYSTSSTLE
;
A
#
# COMPACT_ATOMS: atom_id res chain seq x y z
N MET A 1 -7.44 -11.97 1.86
CA MET A 1 -7.13 -11.21 0.63
C MET A 1 -8.31 -10.33 0.34
N ASP A 2 -8.07 -9.07 0.06
CA ASP A 2 -9.16 -8.13 -0.22
C ASP A 2 -9.34 -8.02 -1.74
N GLU A 3 -10.50 -8.44 -2.24
CA GLU A 3 -10.92 -8.35 -3.65
C GLU A 3 -9.85 -8.72 -4.70
N PRO A 4 -9.31 -9.96 -4.71
CA PRO A 4 -8.18 -10.34 -5.56
C PRO A 4 -8.47 -10.33 -7.07
N ALA A 5 -9.75 -10.33 -7.47
CA ALA A 5 -10.19 -10.32 -8.86
C ALA A 5 -10.62 -8.92 -9.36
N SER A 6 -10.63 -7.90 -8.48
CA SER A 6 -11.11 -6.56 -8.83
C SER A 6 -10.15 -5.86 -9.78
N GLY A 7 -10.70 -5.22 -10.83
CA GLY A 7 -9.94 -4.54 -11.88
C GLY A 7 -9.24 -5.45 -12.90
N LEU A 8 -9.47 -6.77 -12.84
CA LEU A 8 -8.97 -7.72 -13.82
C LEU A 8 -10.06 -8.07 -14.85
N ASP A 9 -9.63 -8.40 -16.06
CA ASP A 9 -10.52 -9.05 -17.02
C ASP A 9 -10.81 -10.49 -16.60
N ALA A 10 -11.88 -11.09 -17.15
CA ALA A 10 -12.35 -12.42 -16.72
C ALA A 10 -11.26 -13.50 -16.81
N ARG A 11 -10.38 -13.43 -17.82
CA ARG A 11 -9.29 -14.40 -17.98
C ARG A 11 -8.21 -14.22 -16.92
N ALA A 12 -7.75 -12.99 -16.67
CA ALA A 12 -6.74 -12.75 -15.64
C ALA A 12 -7.28 -13.08 -14.24
N ALA A 13 -8.53 -12.74 -13.96
CA ALA A 13 -9.20 -13.10 -12.70
C ALA A 13 -9.22 -14.63 -12.49
N ALA A 14 -9.56 -15.42 -13.52
CA ALA A 14 -9.53 -16.88 -13.42
C ALA A 14 -8.12 -17.44 -13.16
N ILE A 15 -7.07 -16.85 -13.77
CA ILE A 15 -5.68 -17.25 -13.53
C ILE A 15 -5.27 -16.96 -12.08
N VAL A 16 -5.61 -15.78 -11.56
CA VAL A 16 -5.32 -15.40 -10.17
C VAL A 16 -6.02 -16.35 -9.20
N MET A 17 -7.31 -16.61 -9.43
CA MET A 17 -8.09 -17.49 -8.56
C MET A 17 -7.61 -18.93 -8.60
N ARG A 18 -7.14 -19.43 -9.75
CA ARG A 18 -6.48 -20.74 -9.85
C ARG A 18 -5.18 -20.79 -9.05
N ALA A 19 -4.38 -19.73 -9.08
CA ALA A 19 -3.17 -19.66 -8.26
C ALA A 19 -3.50 -19.63 -6.76
N VAL A 20 -4.54 -18.89 -6.37
CA VAL A 20 -5.04 -18.88 -4.99
C VAL A 20 -5.51 -20.27 -4.55
N LYS A 21 -6.24 -20.98 -5.42
CA LYS A 21 -6.69 -22.35 -5.16
C LYS A 21 -5.51 -23.33 -5.01
N ASN A 22 -4.51 -23.24 -5.88
CA ASN A 22 -3.28 -24.03 -5.73
C ASN A 22 -2.57 -23.75 -4.39
N VAL A 23 -2.61 -22.51 -3.89
CA VAL A 23 -2.04 -22.17 -2.57
C VAL A 23 -2.88 -22.78 -1.45
N SER A 24 -4.21 -22.76 -1.52
CA SER A 24 -5.04 -23.41 -0.50
C SER A 24 -4.83 -24.92 -0.47
N ASP A 25 -4.64 -25.53 -1.64
CA ASP A 25 -4.42 -26.98 -1.77
C ASP A 25 -3.07 -27.43 -1.17
N THR A 26 -2.14 -26.50 -0.88
CA THR A 26 -0.94 -26.78 -0.07
C THR A 26 -1.21 -26.93 1.43
N GLY A 27 -2.47 -26.89 1.88
CA GLY A 27 -2.86 -26.95 3.29
C GLY A 27 -2.84 -25.59 3.99
N ARG A 28 -2.91 -24.49 3.23
CA ARG A 28 -2.98 -23.13 3.78
C ARG A 28 -4.42 -22.62 3.80
N THR A 29 -4.83 -22.01 4.89
CA THR A 29 -6.13 -21.34 4.95
C THR A 29 -6.07 -20.03 4.18
N VAL A 30 -6.92 -19.89 3.17
CA VAL A 30 -7.10 -18.64 2.43
C VAL A 30 -8.50 -18.11 2.69
N VAL A 31 -8.59 -16.85 3.08
CA VAL A 31 -9.86 -16.13 3.22
C VAL A 31 -9.81 -14.94 2.27
N CYS A 32 -10.82 -14.74 1.44
CA CYS A 32 -10.92 -13.58 0.59
C CYS A 32 -12.33 -13.02 0.46
N THR A 33 -12.42 -11.71 0.25
CA THR A 33 -13.63 -11.00 -0.14
C THR A 33 -13.70 -10.96 -1.68
N ILE A 34 -14.87 -11.18 -2.25
CA ILE A 34 -15.08 -11.07 -3.70
C ILE A 34 -16.39 -10.35 -3.98
N HIS A 35 -16.32 -9.44 -4.94
CA HIS A 35 -17.47 -8.76 -5.49
C HIS A 35 -17.97 -9.49 -6.75
N GLN A 36 -19.17 -10.08 -6.69
CA GLN A 36 -19.92 -10.66 -7.83
C GLN A 36 -19.06 -11.48 -8.83
N PRO A 37 -18.56 -12.66 -8.44
CA PRO A 37 -17.74 -13.49 -9.32
C PRO A 37 -18.54 -14.12 -10.46
N ILE A 38 -17.85 -14.38 -11.57
CA ILE A 38 -18.34 -15.30 -12.61
C ILE A 38 -18.45 -16.73 -12.07
N ILE A 39 -19.28 -17.56 -12.72
CA ILE A 39 -19.58 -18.94 -12.30
C ILE A 39 -18.30 -19.75 -12.05
N GLU A 40 -17.35 -19.73 -13.00
CA GLU A 40 -16.09 -20.48 -12.88
C GLU A 40 -15.27 -20.11 -11.64
N ILE A 41 -15.28 -18.84 -11.24
CA ILE A 41 -14.57 -18.37 -10.05
C ILE A 41 -15.36 -18.71 -8.80
N PHE A 42 -16.68 -18.57 -8.85
CA PHE A 42 -17.56 -18.86 -7.72
C PHE A 42 -17.50 -20.33 -7.31
N GLU A 43 -17.49 -21.23 -8.30
CA GLU A 43 -17.40 -22.68 -8.06
C GLU A 43 -16.02 -23.15 -7.59
N ALA A 44 -14.98 -22.31 -7.71
CA ALA A 44 -13.65 -22.65 -7.20
C ALA A 44 -13.54 -22.53 -5.67
N PHE A 45 -14.55 -21.98 -4.99
CA PHE A 45 -14.56 -21.82 -3.54
C PHE A 45 -15.03 -23.07 -2.80
N ASP A 46 -14.27 -23.44 -1.77
CA ASP A 46 -14.64 -24.56 -0.90
C ASP A 46 -15.78 -24.20 0.05
N GLU A 47 -15.69 -23.05 0.73
CA GLU A 47 -16.71 -22.50 1.63
C GLU A 47 -17.06 -21.06 1.27
N LEU A 48 -18.34 -20.70 1.46
CA LEU A 48 -18.85 -19.34 1.31
C LEU A 48 -19.33 -18.82 2.67
N MET A 49 -18.89 -17.62 3.02
CA MET A 49 -19.47 -16.81 4.11
C MET A 49 -20.18 -15.61 3.50
N LEU A 50 -21.51 -15.61 3.55
CA LEU A 50 -22.35 -14.52 3.05
C LEU A 50 -22.89 -13.69 4.21
N MET A 51 -22.70 -12.38 4.11
CA MET A 51 -23.17 -11.40 5.08
C MET A 51 -24.15 -10.44 4.43
N LYS A 52 -25.19 -10.05 5.17
CA LYS A 52 -26.12 -8.99 4.76
C LYS A 52 -25.63 -7.61 5.23
N ARG A 53 -26.28 -6.56 4.73
CA ARG A 53 -26.03 -5.19 5.17
C ARG A 53 -26.27 -5.08 6.69
N GLY A 54 -25.30 -4.53 7.41
CA GLY A 54 -25.28 -4.55 8.87
C GLY A 54 -24.24 -5.50 9.46
N GLY A 55 -23.55 -6.29 8.62
CA GLY A 55 -22.47 -7.18 9.07
C GLY A 55 -22.97 -8.48 9.71
N GLU A 56 -24.23 -8.84 9.48
CA GLU A 56 -24.82 -10.07 10.01
C GLU A 56 -24.67 -11.22 9.01
N LEU A 57 -24.30 -12.37 9.52
CA LEU A 57 -24.10 -13.59 8.73
C LEU A 57 -25.45 -14.21 8.37
N ILE A 58 -25.64 -14.54 7.09
CA ILE A 58 -26.87 -15.17 6.58
C ILE A 58 -26.63 -16.56 6.00
N TYR A 59 -25.36 -16.91 5.72
CA TYR A 59 -24.94 -18.24 5.29
C TYR A 59 -23.44 -18.43 5.56
N ALA A 60 -23.03 -19.57 6.13
CA ALA A 60 -21.62 -19.96 6.22
C ALA A 60 -21.43 -21.47 6.08
N ARG A 61 -21.30 -21.96 4.85
CA ARG A 61 -21.17 -23.39 4.55
C ARG A 61 -20.40 -23.64 3.24
N PRO A 62 -20.01 -24.89 3.00
CA PRO A 62 -19.53 -25.32 1.69
C PRO A 62 -20.53 -24.99 0.59
N LEU A 63 -20.05 -24.54 -0.57
CA LEU A 63 -20.92 -24.28 -1.72
C LEU A 63 -21.52 -25.57 -2.28
N GLY A 64 -20.77 -26.68 -2.18
CA GLY A 64 -21.10 -27.94 -2.84
C GLY A 64 -20.84 -27.89 -4.35
N HIS A 65 -21.01 -29.04 -5.01
CA HIS A 65 -20.82 -29.13 -6.45
C HIS A 65 -21.86 -28.26 -7.19
N HIS A 66 -21.39 -27.36 -8.06
CA HIS A 66 -22.23 -26.36 -8.74
C HIS A 66 -23.10 -25.51 -7.79
N SER A 67 -22.56 -25.16 -6.61
CA SER A 67 -23.26 -24.32 -5.61
C SER A 67 -24.58 -24.91 -5.08
N CYS A 68 -24.75 -26.24 -5.14
CA CYS A 68 -26.02 -26.89 -4.84
C CYS A 68 -26.47 -26.72 -3.38
N GLU A 69 -25.55 -26.75 -2.40
CA GLU A 69 -25.91 -26.62 -0.98
C GLU A 69 -26.46 -25.22 -0.68
N MET A 70 -25.83 -24.19 -1.26
CA MET A 70 -26.27 -22.80 -1.12
C MET A 70 -27.64 -22.59 -1.78
N ILE A 71 -27.82 -23.10 -3.00
CA ILE A 71 -29.09 -22.99 -3.73
C ILE A 71 -30.22 -23.67 -2.97
N GLN A 72 -30.01 -24.89 -2.48
CA GLN A 72 -31.01 -25.64 -1.71
C GLN A 72 -31.39 -24.93 -0.42
N TYR A 73 -30.41 -24.33 0.29
CA TYR A 73 -30.68 -23.58 1.51
C TYR A 73 -31.62 -22.40 1.27
N PHE A 74 -31.30 -21.53 0.30
CA PHE A 74 -32.13 -20.36 0.05
C PHE A 74 -33.48 -20.73 -0.59
N GLN A 75 -33.54 -21.78 -1.42
CA GLN A 75 -34.81 -22.26 -1.99
C GLN A 75 -35.74 -22.93 -0.97
N ALA A 76 -35.21 -23.41 0.16
CA ALA A 76 -36.03 -23.96 1.24
C ALA A 76 -36.80 -22.86 2.00
N ILE A 77 -36.41 -21.60 1.84
CA ILE A 77 -37.07 -20.45 2.48
C ILE A 77 -38.33 -20.09 1.66
N SER A 78 -39.47 -20.05 2.33
CA SER A 78 -40.75 -19.72 1.72
C SER A 78 -40.72 -18.36 1.01
N GLY A 79 -41.07 -18.36 -0.28
CA GLY A 79 -41.16 -17.15 -1.10
C GLY A 79 -39.90 -16.78 -1.88
N VAL A 80 -38.76 -17.46 -1.66
CA VAL A 80 -37.57 -17.27 -2.50
C VAL A 80 -37.79 -17.90 -3.88
N PRO A 81 -37.58 -17.16 -4.99
CA PRO A 81 -37.76 -17.72 -6.33
C PRO A 81 -36.67 -18.75 -6.64
N LYS A 82 -37.06 -19.84 -7.31
CA LYS A 82 -36.09 -20.84 -7.80
C LYS A 82 -35.13 -20.20 -8.80
N ILE A 83 -33.88 -20.66 -8.77
CA ILE A 83 -32.87 -20.24 -9.72
C ILE A 83 -33.25 -20.72 -11.13
N LYS A 84 -33.01 -19.89 -12.14
CA LYS A 84 -33.22 -20.26 -13.54
C LYS A 84 -32.04 -21.09 -14.03
N ASP A 85 -32.29 -21.99 -14.99
CA ASP A 85 -31.23 -22.75 -15.64
C ASP A 85 -30.21 -21.80 -16.30
N ASN A 86 -28.92 -22.13 -16.19
CA ASN A 86 -27.78 -21.33 -16.66
C ASN A 86 -27.67 -19.91 -16.07
N TYR A 87 -28.34 -19.63 -14.94
CA TYR A 87 -28.18 -18.36 -14.24
C TYR A 87 -27.02 -18.42 -13.24
N ASN A 88 -26.28 -17.33 -13.09
CA ASN A 88 -25.11 -17.29 -12.20
C ASN A 88 -25.57 -17.39 -10.73
N PRO A 89 -25.17 -18.45 -9.98
CA PRO A 89 -25.58 -18.63 -8.59
C PRO A 89 -25.15 -17.47 -7.68
N SER A 90 -23.99 -16.86 -7.94
CA SER A 90 -23.50 -15.74 -7.13
C SER A 90 -24.39 -14.49 -7.29
N THR A 91 -24.83 -14.20 -8.52
CA THR A 91 -25.75 -13.10 -8.82
C THR A 91 -27.13 -13.36 -8.24
N TRP A 92 -27.67 -14.56 -8.47
CA TRP A 92 -28.96 -14.98 -7.93
C TRP A 92 -29.03 -14.85 -6.41
N MET A 93 -28.00 -15.37 -5.72
CA MET A 93 -27.91 -15.31 -4.28
C MET A 93 -27.98 -13.87 -3.77
N LEU A 94 -27.20 -12.95 -4.36
CA LEU A 94 -27.21 -11.54 -3.95
C LEU A 94 -28.54 -10.83 -4.24
N GLU A 95 -29.24 -11.22 -5.31
CA GLU A 95 -30.58 -10.71 -5.64
C GLU A 95 -31.63 -11.17 -4.61
N VAL A 96 -31.65 -12.47 -4.28
CA VAL A 96 -32.64 -13.02 -3.33
C VAL A 96 -32.36 -12.63 -1.88
N THR A 97 -31.11 -12.35 -1.52
CA THR A 97 -30.73 -11.87 -0.19
C THR A 97 -30.70 -10.34 -0.07
N SER A 98 -31.23 -9.63 -1.07
CA SER A 98 -31.30 -8.17 -1.04
C SER A 98 -32.30 -7.65 0.00
N THR A 99 -32.04 -6.48 0.59
CA THR A 99 -32.92 -5.87 1.60
C THR A 99 -34.34 -5.63 1.08
N SER A 100 -34.51 -5.37 -0.22
CA SER A 100 -35.82 -5.23 -0.84
C SER A 100 -36.62 -6.53 -0.81
N VAL A 101 -35.97 -7.66 -1.12
CA VAL A 101 -36.62 -8.98 -1.11
C VAL A 101 -36.91 -9.41 0.34
N GLU A 102 -35.99 -9.16 1.26
CA GLU A 102 -36.16 -9.39 2.70
C GLU A 102 -37.43 -8.68 3.23
N THR A 103 -37.63 -7.42 2.85
CA THR A 103 -38.81 -6.63 3.23
C THR A 103 -40.10 -7.15 2.58
N GLN A 104 -40.05 -7.56 1.31
CA GLN A 104 -41.21 -8.11 0.59
C GLN A 104 -41.67 -9.45 1.17
N LEU A 105 -40.72 -10.28 1.58
CA LEU A 105 -40.99 -11.58 2.19
C LEU A 105 -41.37 -11.47 3.68
N GLY A 106 -41.04 -10.36 4.32
CA GLY A 106 -41.27 -10.16 5.76
C GLY A 106 -40.45 -11.11 6.64
N VAL A 107 -39.29 -11.55 6.14
CA VAL A 107 -38.38 -12.46 6.84
C VAL A 107 -37.08 -11.74 7.18
N ASP A 108 -36.41 -12.13 8.25
CA ASP A 108 -35.04 -11.70 8.53
C ASP A 108 -34.08 -12.87 8.27
N PHE A 109 -33.29 -12.78 7.21
CA PHE A 109 -32.37 -13.86 6.82
C PHE A 109 -31.30 -14.12 7.89
N ALA A 110 -30.92 -13.11 8.67
CA ALA A 110 -29.92 -13.27 9.74
C ALA A 110 -30.50 -14.04 10.93
N GLN A 111 -31.76 -13.78 11.29
CA GLN A 111 -32.46 -14.54 12.33
C GLN A 111 -32.68 -15.98 11.88
N LEU A 112 -33.14 -16.18 10.65
CA LEU A 112 -33.36 -17.51 10.09
C LEU A 112 -32.06 -18.34 10.07
N TYR A 113 -30.93 -17.72 9.75
CA TYR A 113 -29.63 -18.37 9.84
C TYR A 113 -29.25 -18.72 11.27
N ARG A 114 -29.42 -17.80 12.24
CA ARG A 114 -29.13 -18.07 13.68
C ARG A 114 -29.97 -19.20 14.27
N ASP A 115 -31.23 -19.30 13.86
CA ASP A 115 -32.14 -20.33 14.34
C ASP A 115 -31.90 -21.70 13.67
N SER A 116 -31.24 -21.69 12.50
CA SER A 116 -30.92 -22.90 11.75
C SER A 116 -29.95 -23.83 12.49
N SER A 117 -30.01 -25.13 12.17
CA SER A 117 -29.03 -26.10 12.67
C SER A 117 -27.59 -25.76 12.25
N MET A 118 -27.42 -25.12 11.09
CA MET A 118 -26.11 -24.79 10.54
C MET A 118 -25.33 -23.81 11.42
N TYR A 119 -26.01 -22.82 12.00
CA TYR A 119 -25.38 -21.92 12.95
C TYR A 119 -24.92 -22.67 14.21
N LYS A 120 -25.77 -23.56 14.74
CA LYS A 120 -25.46 -24.36 15.93
C LYS A 120 -24.26 -25.29 15.70
N ASP A 121 -24.21 -25.96 14.56
CA ASP A 121 -23.12 -26.87 14.19
C ASP A 121 -21.79 -26.11 14.06
N LYS A 122 -21.80 -24.93 13.41
CA LYS A 122 -20.60 -24.08 13.29
C LYS A 122 -20.19 -23.47 14.64
N ASP A 123 -21.13 -23.06 15.48
CA ASP A 123 -20.85 -22.53 16.82
C ASP A 123 -20.21 -23.61 17.72
N GLU A 124 -20.74 -24.84 17.68
CA GLU A 124 -20.15 -25.99 18.38
C GLU A 124 -18.74 -26.31 17.87
N LEU A 125 -18.55 -26.30 16.54
CA LEU A 125 -17.23 -26.51 15.94
C LEU A 125 -16.23 -25.44 16.37
N VAL A 126 -16.61 -24.16 16.36
CA VAL A 126 -15.76 -23.05 16.81
C VAL A 126 -15.44 -23.20 18.29
N ARG A 127 -16.42 -23.54 19.13
CA ARG A 127 -16.21 -23.79 20.56
C ARG A 127 -15.22 -24.94 20.80
N ARG A 128 -15.35 -26.03 20.04
CA ARG A 128 -14.44 -27.19 20.11
C ARG A 128 -13.02 -26.82 19.68
N LEU A 129 -12.87 -26.03 18.61
CA LEU A 129 -11.56 -25.62 18.08
C LEU A 129 -10.90 -24.49 18.88
N SER A 130 -11.68 -23.73 19.66
CA SER A 130 -11.17 -22.66 20.52
C SER A 130 -10.37 -23.19 21.71
N ILE A 131 -10.58 -24.47 22.08
CA ILE A 131 -9.83 -25.14 23.14
C ILE A 131 -8.64 -25.87 22.49
N PRO A 132 -7.39 -25.43 22.74
CA PRO A 132 -6.24 -26.08 22.15
C PRO A 132 -6.09 -27.52 22.68
N PRO A 133 -5.62 -28.47 21.84
CA PRO A 133 -5.31 -29.82 22.29
C PRO A 133 -4.28 -29.80 23.43
N LEU A 134 -4.45 -30.68 24.41
CA LEU A 134 -3.53 -30.82 25.55
C LEU A 134 -2.07 -30.95 25.06
N GLY A 135 -1.20 -30.07 25.55
CA GLY A 135 0.24 -30.06 25.21
C GLY A 135 0.62 -29.24 23.98
N ARG A 136 -0.33 -28.60 23.27
CA ARG A 136 -0.02 -27.70 22.15
C ARG A 136 -0.24 -26.25 22.56
N ASN A 137 0.84 -25.47 22.60
CA ASN A 137 0.76 -24.04 22.86
C ASN A 137 0.13 -23.30 21.67
N ASN A 138 -0.54 -22.19 21.94
CA ASN A 138 -1.00 -21.27 20.90
C ASN A 138 0.17 -20.83 20.01
N LEU A 139 -0.11 -20.57 18.73
CA LEU A 139 0.87 -20.04 17.78
C LEU A 139 1.44 -18.72 18.34
N ASN A 140 2.67 -18.77 18.85
CA ASN A 140 3.36 -17.61 19.38
C ASN A 140 4.58 -17.31 18.50
N PHE A 141 4.58 -16.12 17.89
CA PHE A 141 5.71 -15.64 17.12
C PHE A 141 6.60 -14.79 18.05
N PRO A 142 7.85 -15.21 18.33
CA PRO A 142 8.71 -14.55 19.31
C PRO A 142 9.11 -13.12 18.89
N THR A 143 9.05 -12.82 17.60
CA THR A 143 9.42 -11.52 17.04
C THR A 143 8.31 -10.98 16.16
N ARG A 144 8.05 -9.67 16.29
CA ARG A 144 7.10 -8.95 15.43
C ARG A 144 7.52 -8.95 13.95
N TYR A 145 8.83 -9.02 13.69
CA TYR A 145 9.39 -9.00 12.35
C TYR A 145 10.17 -10.30 12.07
N PRO A 146 10.21 -10.78 10.82
CA PRO A 146 10.93 -12.01 10.47
C PRO A 146 12.46 -11.90 10.60
N GLN A 147 13.02 -10.69 10.45
CA GLN A 147 14.47 -10.46 10.38
C GLN A 147 14.95 -9.46 11.44
N LYS A 148 16.26 -9.48 11.72
CA LYS A 148 16.92 -8.53 12.63
C LYS A 148 16.90 -7.11 12.05
N PHE A 149 16.95 -6.10 12.92
CA PHE A 149 16.91 -4.68 12.54
C PHE A 149 17.99 -4.28 11.50
N ARG A 150 19.21 -4.83 11.61
CA ARG A 150 20.30 -4.53 10.68
C ARG A 150 20.00 -4.95 9.24
N GLU A 151 19.41 -6.13 9.06
CA GLU A 151 19.05 -6.64 7.73
C GLU A 151 17.86 -5.85 7.16
N GLN A 152 16.88 -5.51 8.00
CA GLN A 152 15.78 -4.62 7.59
C GLN A 152 16.31 -3.28 7.10
N PHE A 153 17.21 -2.65 7.87
CA PHE A 153 17.82 -1.38 7.52
C PHE A 153 18.63 -1.47 6.22
N LYS A 154 19.47 -2.50 6.06
CA LYS A 154 20.26 -2.73 4.84
C LYS A 154 19.35 -2.91 3.62
N ALA A 155 18.27 -3.67 3.75
CA ALA A 155 17.29 -3.88 2.69
C ALA A 155 16.54 -2.59 2.32
N CYS A 156 16.11 -1.80 3.31
CA CYS A 156 15.47 -0.50 3.07
C CYS A 156 16.42 0.47 2.36
N LEU A 157 17.68 0.56 2.81
CA LEU A 157 18.69 1.43 2.21
C LEU A 157 18.99 1.01 0.76
N TRP A 158 19.16 -0.29 0.52
CA TRP A 158 19.34 -0.84 -0.82
C TRP A 158 18.16 -0.51 -1.74
N LYS A 159 16.93 -0.75 -1.27
CA LYS A 159 15.69 -0.45 -2.01
C LYS A 159 15.61 1.03 -2.39
N GLN A 160 15.87 1.94 -1.45
CA GLN A 160 15.86 3.38 -1.70
C GLN A 160 16.93 3.78 -2.71
N CYS A 161 18.20 3.39 -2.48
CA CYS A 161 19.28 3.68 -3.42
C CYS A 161 18.97 3.20 -4.85
N LEU A 162 18.41 2.00 -4.98
CA LEU A 162 18.03 1.44 -6.27
C LEU A 162 16.84 2.17 -6.91
N SER A 163 15.81 2.51 -6.13
CA SER A 163 14.62 3.25 -6.58
C SER A 163 15.00 4.63 -7.14
N TYR A 164 15.84 5.37 -6.41
CA TYR A 164 16.35 6.66 -6.85
C TYR A 164 17.26 6.54 -8.08
N TRP A 165 18.17 5.57 -8.11
CA TRP A 165 19.06 5.37 -9.27
C TRP A 165 18.28 5.01 -10.55
N ARG A 166 17.23 4.19 -10.42
CA ARG A 166 16.35 3.78 -11.54
C ARG A 166 15.37 4.85 -12.00
N THR A 167 15.36 6.02 -11.36
CA THR A 167 14.52 7.16 -11.75
C THR A 167 15.39 8.26 -12.38
N PRO A 168 15.88 8.07 -13.63
CA PRO A 168 16.80 9.02 -14.26
C PRO A 168 16.18 10.37 -14.53
N SER A 169 14.87 10.44 -14.81
CA SER A 169 14.14 11.69 -15.04
C SER A 169 14.23 12.63 -13.83
N TYR A 170 14.05 12.08 -12.62
CA TYR A 170 14.18 12.82 -11.37
C TYR A 170 15.59 13.38 -11.17
N ASN A 171 16.62 12.53 -11.33
CA ASN A 171 18.02 12.95 -11.15
C ASN A 171 18.45 13.97 -12.21
N LEU A 172 18.02 13.80 -13.46
CA LEU A 172 18.34 14.71 -14.57
C LEU A 172 17.75 16.11 -14.32
N VAL A 173 16.45 16.19 -14.01
CA VAL A 173 15.77 17.48 -13.74
C VAL A 173 16.46 18.20 -12.58
N ARG A 174 16.84 17.47 -11.53
CA ARG A 174 17.55 18.04 -10.39
C ARG A 174 18.94 18.57 -10.78
N ILE A 175 19.73 17.81 -11.54
CA ILE A 175 21.06 18.23 -11.98
C ILE A 175 20.96 19.47 -12.88
N VAL A 176 20.06 19.47 -13.86
CA VAL A 176 19.86 20.61 -14.77
C VAL A 176 19.41 21.84 -13.99
N PHE A 177 18.42 21.69 -13.11
CA PHE A 177 17.91 22.80 -12.30
C PHE A 177 18.97 23.39 -11.37
N ILE A 178 19.75 22.55 -10.68
CA ILE A 178 20.86 23.01 -9.83
C ILE A 178 21.90 23.73 -10.67
N THR A 179 22.27 23.18 -11.84
CA THR A 179 23.29 23.78 -12.73
C THR A 179 22.86 25.15 -13.22
N VAL A 180 21.62 25.28 -13.72
CA VAL A 180 21.06 26.56 -14.18
C VAL A 180 20.96 27.57 -13.03
N SER A 181 20.52 27.14 -11.85
CA SER A 181 20.45 28.00 -10.66
C SER A 181 21.83 28.49 -10.24
N CYS A 182 22.85 27.62 -10.27
CA CYS A 182 24.23 28.00 -9.94
C CYS A 182 24.79 29.02 -10.92
N ILE A 183 24.55 28.85 -12.23
CA ILE A 183 24.96 29.81 -13.25
C ILE A 183 24.25 31.15 -13.04
N ALA A 184 22.93 31.15 -12.80
CA ALA A 184 22.15 32.36 -12.57
C ALA A 184 22.65 33.14 -11.34
N PHE A 185 22.88 32.47 -10.19
CA PHE A 185 23.47 33.13 -9.02
C PHE A 185 24.93 33.55 -9.24
N GLY A 186 25.70 32.79 -10.01
CA GLY A 186 27.06 33.17 -10.39
C GLY A 186 27.12 34.45 -11.22
N VAL A 187 26.19 34.63 -12.15
CA VAL A 187 26.05 35.87 -12.94
C VAL A 187 25.52 37.02 -12.08
N LEU A 188 24.50 36.78 -11.25
CA LEU A 188 23.90 37.81 -10.38
C LEU A 188 24.88 38.37 -9.35
N TYR A 189 25.82 37.55 -8.86
CA TYR A 189 26.81 37.95 -7.86
C TYR A 189 28.21 38.19 -8.44
N TRP A 190 28.30 38.26 -9.76
CA TRP A 190 29.56 38.52 -10.46
C TRP A 190 30.22 39.80 -9.95
N GLN A 191 31.49 39.72 -9.52
CA GLN A 191 32.31 40.83 -9.01
C GLN A 191 31.81 41.55 -7.74
N GLN A 192 30.80 41.02 -7.05
CA GLN A 192 30.27 41.64 -5.81
C GLN A 192 31.20 41.43 -4.60
N GLY A 193 32.22 40.57 -4.70
CA GLY A 193 33.22 40.29 -3.66
C GLY A 193 34.49 41.15 -3.72
N ASN A 194 34.53 42.21 -4.54
CA ASN A 194 35.72 43.04 -4.68
C ASN A 194 36.00 43.83 -3.39
N ILE A 195 37.18 43.64 -2.79
CA ILE A 195 37.59 44.14 -1.46
C ILE A 195 37.39 45.66 -1.31
N ASN A 196 37.56 46.43 -2.39
CA ASN A 196 37.38 47.88 -2.39
C ASN A 196 35.93 48.35 -2.17
N ARG A 197 34.92 47.49 -2.41
CA ARG A 197 33.50 47.76 -2.15
C ARG A 197 33.01 47.20 -0.80
N ILE A 198 33.85 46.43 -0.11
CA ILE A 198 33.52 45.79 1.18
C ILE A 198 33.74 46.72 2.38
N ASN A 199 34.60 47.73 2.23
CA ASN A 199 34.83 48.75 3.26
C ASN A 199 33.63 49.69 3.52
N ASP A 200 32.60 49.62 2.68
CA ASP A 200 31.36 50.37 2.85
C ASP A 200 30.27 49.50 3.54
N GLN A 201 29.52 50.10 4.47
CA GLN A 201 28.46 49.43 5.22
C GLN A 201 27.43 48.78 4.28
N GLN A 202 27.14 49.42 3.14
CA GLN A 202 26.23 48.92 2.12
C GLN A 202 26.76 47.67 1.38
N GLY A 203 28.09 47.57 1.19
CA GLY A 203 28.74 46.39 0.60
C GLY A 203 28.60 45.15 1.48
N LEU A 204 28.81 45.30 2.79
CA LEU A 204 28.62 44.23 3.77
C LEU A 204 27.17 43.73 3.82
N PHE A 205 26.18 44.63 3.87
CA PHE A 205 24.77 44.24 3.83
C PHE A 205 24.41 43.50 2.54
N THR A 206 24.99 43.89 1.40
CA THR A 206 24.74 43.24 0.12
C THR A 206 25.30 41.81 0.12
N ILE A 207 26.53 41.60 0.59
CA ILE A 207 27.14 40.26 0.66
C ILE A 207 26.35 39.33 1.60
N LEU A 208 26.00 39.82 2.79
CA LEU A 208 25.18 39.06 3.74
C LEU A 208 23.81 38.71 3.16
N GLY A 209 23.16 39.66 2.46
CA GLY A 209 21.91 39.42 1.74
C GLY A 209 22.03 38.35 0.65
N CYS A 210 23.12 38.36 -0.12
CA CYS A 210 23.40 37.36 -1.15
C CYS A 210 23.64 35.96 -0.55
N MET A 211 24.38 35.87 0.56
CA MET A 211 24.59 34.61 1.29
C MET A 211 23.28 34.05 1.84
N TYR A 212 22.49 34.90 2.48
CA TYR A 212 21.18 34.53 3.03
C TYR A 212 20.22 34.06 1.93
N GLY A 213 20.07 34.86 0.86
CA GLY A 213 19.18 34.55 -0.26
C GLY A 213 19.54 33.24 -0.97
N THR A 214 20.83 32.99 -1.22
CA THR A 214 21.27 31.73 -1.84
C THR A 214 21.01 30.53 -0.94
N THR A 215 21.27 30.68 0.37
CA THR A 215 21.09 29.59 1.35
C THR A 215 19.62 29.22 1.50
N LEU A 216 18.74 30.22 1.61
CA LEU A 216 17.29 30.01 1.64
C LEU A 216 16.78 29.35 0.36
N PHE A 217 17.18 29.88 -0.81
CA PHE A 217 16.74 29.34 -2.09
C PHE A 217 17.17 27.88 -2.25
N ALA A 218 18.43 27.56 -1.96
CA ALA A 218 18.93 26.19 -2.01
C ALA A 218 18.19 25.27 -1.02
N GLY A 219 17.92 25.74 0.19
CA GLY A 219 17.16 24.98 1.20
C GLY A 219 15.75 24.64 0.75
N ILE A 220 14.98 25.64 0.30
CA ILE A 220 13.59 25.47 -0.15
C ILE A 220 13.52 24.51 -1.34
N ASN A 221 14.38 24.69 -2.35
CA ASN A 221 14.37 23.85 -3.55
C ASN A 221 14.77 22.39 -3.26
N ASN A 222 15.74 22.15 -2.35
CA ASN A 222 16.06 20.79 -1.94
C ASN A 222 14.88 20.12 -1.24
N CYS A 223 14.17 20.82 -0.35
CA CYS A 223 12.97 20.29 0.31
C CYS A 223 11.83 20.00 -0.70
N GLN A 224 11.57 20.91 -1.63
CA GLN A 224 10.52 20.73 -2.65
C GLN A 224 10.82 19.55 -3.58
N SER A 225 12.09 19.33 -3.93
CA SER A 225 12.47 18.21 -4.81
C SER A 225 12.23 16.83 -4.19
N VAL A 226 12.23 16.70 -2.87
CA VAL A 226 12.05 15.39 -2.19
C VAL A 226 10.56 15.04 -2.03
N MET A 227 9.69 16.04 -1.94
CA MET A 227 8.26 15.89 -1.67
C MET A 227 7.51 14.96 -2.64
N PRO A 228 7.63 15.09 -3.98
CA PRO A 228 6.87 14.23 -4.90
C PRO A 228 7.31 12.76 -4.82
N PHE A 229 8.60 12.51 -4.60
CA PHE A 229 9.13 11.15 -4.48
C PHE A 229 8.64 10.47 -3.20
N VAL A 230 8.74 11.18 -2.07
CA VAL A 230 8.24 10.67 -0.77
C VAL A 230 6.73 10.43 -0.80
N SER A 231 5.97 11.29 -1.49
CA SER A 231 4.52 11.14 -1.62
C SER A 231 4.13 9.81 -2.29
N ILE A 232 4.81 9.45 -3.38
CA ILE A 232 4.59 8.18 -4.08
C ILE A 232 4.97 7.00 -3.18
N GLU A 233 6.15 7.05 -2.56
CA GLU A 233 6.63 5.98 -1.68
C GLU A 233 5.76 5.77 -0.45
N HIS A 234 5.10 6.82 0.04
CA HIS A 234 4.27 6.74 1.25
C HIS A 234 3.17 5.67 1.14
N SER A 235 2.53 5.59 -0.04
CA SER A 235 1.50 4.57 -0.32
C SER A 235 2.06 3.14 -0.20
N VAL A 236 3.28 2.93 -0.69
CA VAL A 236 3.98 1.64 -0.65
C VAL A 236 4.40 1.31 0.77
N VAL A 237 4.97 2.26 1.50
CA VAL A 237 5.44 2.10 2.88
C VAL A 237 4.29 1.73 3.81
N TYR A 238 3.10 2.32 3.63
CA TYR A 238 1.94 1.92 4.41
C TYR A 238 1.58 0.45 4.16
N ARG A 239 1.51 0.03 2.89
CA ARG A 239 1.22 -1.36 2.54
C ARG A 239 2.24 -2.33 3.15
N GLU A 240 3.53 -2.03 3.04
CA GLU A 240 4.60 -2.85 3.61
C GLU A 240 4.59 -2.88 5.14
N ARG A 241 4.21 -1.76 5.78
CA ARG A 241 4.05 -1.66 7.24
C ARG A 241 2.85 -2.45 7.74
N PHE A 242 1.72 -2.41 7.05
CA PHE A 242 0.54 -3.22 7.37
C PHE A 242 0.82 -4.72 7.21
N ALA A 243 1.62 -5.10 6.21
CA ALA A 243 2.09 -6.47 6.03
C ALA A 243 3.15 -6.91 7.07
N GLY A 244 3.63 -6.00 7.93
CA GLY A 244 4.61 -6.32 8.97
C GLY A 244 6.00 -6.69 8.42
N MET A 245 6.39 -6.16 7.25
CA MET A 245 7.65 -6.54 6.59
C MET A 245 8.90 -6.02 7.32
N TYR A 246 8.87 -4.78 7.81
CA TYR A 246 9.99 -4.13 8.50
C TYR A 246 9.53 -3.06 9.51
N SER A 247 10.44 -2.66 10.40
CA SER A 247 10.21 -1.61 11.39
C SER A 247 10.15 -0.22 10.75
N PRO A 248 9.19 0.65 11.12
CA PRO A 248 9.15 2.04 10.65
C PRO A 248 10.47 2.78 10.86
N TRP A 249 11.17 2.49 11.96
CA TRP A 249 12.46 3.09 12.26
C TRP A 249 13.54 2.70 11.25
N ALA A 250 13.57 1.44 10.79
CA ALA A 250 14.54 0.99 9.79
C ALA A 250 14.39 1.78 8.48
N TYR A 251 13.16 2.04 8.04
CA TYR A 251 12.87 2.88 6.89
C TYR A 251 13.24 4.35 7.10
N SER A 252 12.86 4.94 8.24
CA SER A 252 13.16 6.35 8.55
C SER A 252 14.66 6.63 8.58
N PHE A 253 15.46 5.74 9.18
CA PHE A 253 16.91 5.88 9.18
C PHE A 253 17.49 5.71 7.77
N ALA A 254 16.98 4.76 6.99
CA ALA A 254 17.45 4.55 5.63
C ALA A 254 17.20 5.79 4.77
N GLN A 255 16.00 6.38 4.86
CA GLN A 255 15.62 7.59 4.13
C GLN A 255 16.52 8.77 4.51
N GLY A 256 16.79 8.92 5.82
CA GLY A 256 17.67 9.97 6.34
C GLY A 256 19.13 9.83 5.89
N MET A 257 19.65 8.61 5.76
CA MET A 257 21.02 8.38 5.28
C MET A 257 21.14 8.59 3.77
N HIS A 258 20.16 8.17 2.98
CA HIS A 258 20.16 8.38 1.54
C HIS A 258 20.08 9.87 1.17
N GLY A 259 19.17 10.63 1.81
CA GLY A 259 18.99 12.05 1.56
C GLY A 259 20.28 12.86 1.75
N LYS A 260 21.12 12.48 2.72
CA LYS A 260 22.44 13.11 2.95
C LYS A 260 23.42 12.86 1.81
N GLN A 261 23.48 11.65 1.28
CA GLN A 261 24.41 11.29 0.20
C GLN A 261 24.07 12.04 -1.10
N GLN A 262 22.78 12.16 -1.43
CA GLN A 262 22.33 12.86 -2.62
C GLN A 262 22.45 14.38 -2.51
N SER A 263 22.21 14.95 -1.32
CA SER A 263 22.44 16.38 -1.07
C SER A 263 23.93 16.73 -1.14
N PHE A 264 24.82 15.84 -0.69
CA PHE A 264 26.27 16.06 -0.73
C PHE A 264 26.79 16.22 -2.17
N PHE A 265 26.40 15.32 -3.09
CA PHE A 265 26.76 15.43 -4.50
C PHE A 265 26.18 16.66 -5.20
N GLY A 266 24.97 17.09 -4.81
CA GLY A 266 24.33 18.30 -5.35
C GLY A 266 24.94 19.62 -4.82
N SER A 267 25.53 19.61 -3.62
CA SER A 267 26.12 20.80 -2.98
C SER A 267 27.56 21.10 -3.40
N CYS A 268 28.34 20.11 -3.83
CA CYS A 268 29.73 20.32 -4.26
C CYS A 268 29.85 21.17 -5.54
N ILE A 269 28.88 21.07 -6.45
CA ILE A 269 28.85 21.81 -7.73
C ILE A 269 28.65 23.33 -7.53
N PRO A 270 27.68 23.80 -6.72
CA PRO A 270 27.51 25.23 -6.40
C PRO A 270 28.71 25.87 -5.70
N CYS A 271 29.37 25.14 -4.79
CA CYS A 271 30.52 25.67 -4.04
C CYS A 271 31.71 25.98 -4.95
N PHE A 272 31.92 25.19 -6.01
CA PHE A 272 33.01 25.39 -6.97
C PHE A 272 32.80 26.65 -7.82
N VAL A 273 31.59 26.86 -8.35
CA VAL A 273 31.24 28.05 -9.15
C VAL A 273 31.32 29.32 -8.31
N ARG A 274 30.84 29.25 -7.06
CA ARG A 274 30.86 30.38 -6.11
C ARG A 274 32.26 30.76 -5.65
N TYR A 275 33.15 29.77 -5.49
CA TYR A 275 34.55 30.03 -5.16
C TYR A 275 35.24 30.79 -6.29
N TYR A 276 35.16 30.30 -7.53
CA TYR A 276 35.83 30.89 -8.69
C TYR A 276 35.28 32.25 -9.12
N SER A 277 33.97 32.50 -8.98
CA SER A 277 33.37 33.81 -9.30
C SER A 277 33.74 34.92 -8.31
N THR A 278 34.22 34.54 -7.12
CA THR A 278 34.54 35.47 -6.03
C THR A 278 36.05 35.63 -5.82
N SER A 279 36.86 34.62 -6.18
CA SER A 279 38.32 34.61 -5.98
C SER A 279 39.15 35.14 -7.16
N SER A 280 38.55 35.39 -8.33
CA SER A 280 39.26 35.85 -9.54
C SER A 280 39.60 37.36 -9.57
N THR A 281 39.64 38.00 -8.40
CA THR A 281 40.11 39.40 -8.22
C THR A 281 41.23 39.52 -7.19
N LEU A 282 42.03 38.45 -7.00
CA LEU A 282 43.22 38.45 -6.14
C LEU A 282 44.54 38.60 -6.91
N GLU A 283 44.50 38.96 -8.20
CA GLU A 283 45.65 39.48 -8.95
C GLU A 283 45.40 40.91 -9.40
#